data_AF-A0AAV3YLY6-F1
#
_entry.id   AF-A0AAV3YLY6-F1
#
_cell.length_a   1.000
_cell.length_b   1.000
_cell.length_c   1.000
_cell.angle_alpha   90.00
_cell.angle_beta   90.00
_cell.angle_gamma   90.00
#
_symmetry.space_group_name_H-M   'P 1'
#
loop_
_entity.id
_entity.type
_entity.pdbx_description
1 polymer ?
#
loop_
_entity_poly.entity_id
_entity_poly.type
_entity_poly.pdbx_seq_one_letter_code
_entity_poly.pdbx_strand_id
1 'polypeptide(L)'
;MSPISFLCPSVCHNYHHYDQHNQTSYPIDLAPFDFHLFGPLKRHLGGMAFETEDDLISELRNWFDNLDVDFFRVGIHSLLSRWQKCIDLHGDYVEK
;
A
#
# COMPACT_ATOMS: atom_id res chain seq x y z
N MET A 1 -1.25 23.18 -1.33
CA MET A 1 -1.77 22.49 -0.13
C MET A 1 -1.49 21.01 -0.33
N SER A 2 -0.42 20.49 0.26
CA SER A 2 -0.07 19.06 0.16
C SER A 2 -0.74 18.27 1.29
N PRO A 3 -1.29 17.07 1.02
CA PRO A 3 -2.11 16.29 1.97
C PRO A 3 -1.32 15.63 3.12
N ILE A 4 -0.05 16.02 3.32
CA ILE A 4 0.89 15.40 4.27
C ILE A 4 0.67 15.90 5.71
N SER A 5 -0.20 16.90 5.91
CA SER A 5 -0.41 17.56 7.21
C SER A 5 -1.09 16.70 8.30
N PHE A 6 -1.44 15.43 8.02
CA PHE A 6 -2.01 14.52 9.01
C PHE A 6 -0.99 13.57 9.65
N LEU A 7 0.29 13.65 9.27
CA LEU A 7 1.34 12.84 9.89
C LEU A 7 1.90 13.54 11.13
N CYS A 8 1.93 12.80 12.24
CA CYS A 8 2.48 13.20 13.54
C CYS A 8 3.85 13.89 13.38
N PRO A 9 4.18 14.95 14.16
CA PRO A 9 5.46 15.66 14.07
C PRO A 9 6.71 14.78 14.10
N SER A 10 6.65 13.62 14.76
CA SER A 10 7.73 12.63 14.83
C SER A 10 8.05 11.97 13.49
N VAL A 11 7.08 11.92 12.56
CA VAL A 11 7.23 11.33 11.23
C VAL A 11 7.83 12.35 10.26
N CYS A 12 7.52 13.64 10.43
CA CYS A 12 8.01 14.72 9.58
C CYS A 12 9.53 14.94 9.70
N HIS A 13 10.13 14.63 10.85
CA HIS A 13 11.56 14.87 11.08
C HIS A 13 12.49 13.98 10.22
N ASN A 14 11.98 12.89 9.63
CA ASN A 14 12.77 11.98 8.80
C ASN A 14 12.70 12.29 7.29
N TYR A 15 11.92 13.29 6.86
CA TYR A 15 11.79 13.62 5.44
C TYR A 15 12.93 14.48 4.87
N HIS A 16 13.76 15.09 5.73
CA HIS A 16 14.78 16.03 5.28
C HIS A 16 16.15 15.42 4.96
N HIS A 17 16.30 14.10 5.04
CA HIS A 17 17.57 13.44 4.74
C HIS A 17 17.37 12.20 3.87
N TYR A 18 17.08 12.42 2.59
CA TYR A 18 17.17 11.37 1.58
C TYR A 18 18.62 11.26 1.11
N ASP A 19 19.43 10.56 1.89
CA ASP A 19 20.71 10.06 1.40
C ASP A 19 20.52 8.65 0.84
N GLN A 20 21.05 8.43 -0.35
CA GLN A 20 20.75 7.32 -1.27
C GLN A 20 21.33 5.96 -0.82
N HIS A 21 21.67 5.80 0.47
CA HIS A 21 22.48 4.70 0.96
C HIS A 21 22.15 4.28 2.40
N ASN A 22 20.88 4.00 2.68
CA ASN A 22 20.56 3.01 3.70
C ASN A 22 19.16 2.48 3.45
N GLN A 23 19.03 1.19 3.14
CA GLN A 23 17.75 0.49 3.22
C GLN A 23 17.36 0.41 4.70
N THR A 24 16.88 1.53 5.25
CA THR A 24 16.01 1.44 6.41
C THR A 24 14.81 0.64 5.93
N SER A 25 14.56 -0.49 6.59
CA SER A 25 13.41 -1.34 6.32
C SER A 25 12.17 -0.47 6.43
N TYR A 26 11.70 0.05 5.30
CA TYR A 26 10.37 0.62 5.23
C TYR A 26 9.48 -0.50 5.73
N PRO A 27 8.62 -0.28 6.75
CA PRO A 27 7.59 -1.24 7.04
C PRO A 27 6.74 -1.33 5.77
N ILE A 28 6.99 -2.37 4.98
CA ILE A 28 6.15 -2.89 3.90
C ILE A 28 4.68 -2.97 4.36
N ASP A 29 4.47 -2.99 5.67
CA ASP A 29 3.18 -2.95 6.36
C ASP A 29 2.45 -1.58 6.32
N LEU A 30 3.10 -0.50 5.87
CA LEU A 30 2.48 0.84 5.74
C LEU A 30 2.04 1.20 4.32
N ALA A 31 2.39 0.41 3.31
CA ALA A 31 1.94 0.65 1.94
C ALA A 31 0.52 0.09 1.76
N PRO A 32 -0.51 0.94 1.53
CA PRO A 32 -1.91 0.54 1.41
C PRO A 32 -2.14 -0.59 0.39
N PHE A 33 -1.36 -0.54 -0.68
CA PHE A 33 -1.52 -1.39 -1.85
C PHE A 33 -0.86 -2.76 -1.70
N ASP A 34 0.20 -2.86 -0.89
CA ASP A 34 0.99 -4.08 -0.74
C ASP A 34 0.25 -5.18 0.00
N PHE A 35 -0.60 -4.84 0.96
CA PHE A 35 -1.29 -5.85 1.75
C PHE A 35 -2.68 -6.24 1.25
N HIS A 36 -3.39 -5.34 0.56
CA HIS A 36 -4.80 -5.54 0.20
C HIS A 36 -5.02 -5.69 -1.30
N LEU A 37 -4.31 -4.90 -2.12
CA LEU A 37 -4.57 -4.82 -3.56
C LEU A 37 -3.74 -5.84 -4.35
N PHE A 38 -2.43 -5.90 -4.10
CA PHE A 38 -1.53 -6.70 -4.96
C PHE A 38 -1.69 -8.21 -4.79
N GLY A 39 -2.15 -8.70 -3.64
CA GLY A 39 -2.43 -10.13 -3.45
C GLY A 39 -3.56 -10.64 -4.35
N PRO A 40 -4.77 -10.05 -4.29
CA PRO A 40 -5.86 -10.31 -5.23
C PRO A 40 -5.48 -10.05 -6.69
N LEU A 41 -4.80 -8.94 -6.99
CA LEU A 41 -4.40 -8.62 -8.36
C LEU A 41 -3.46 -9.68 -8.96
N LYS A 42 -2.44 -10.12 -8.21
CA LYS A 42 -1.54 -11.19 -8.65
C LYS A 42 -2.26 -12.51 -8.90
N ARG A 43 -3.31 -12.82 -8.11
CA ARG A 43 -4.14 -14.01 -8.33
C ARG A 43 -4.98 -13.88 -9.58
N HIS A 44 -5.53 -12.70 -9.85
CA HIS A 44 -6.30 -12.42 -11.06
C HIS A 44 -5.46 -12.54 -12.32
N LEU A 45 -4.30 -11.89 -12.34
CA LEU A 45 -3.36 -11.93 -13.47
C LEU A 45 -2.60 -13.25 -13.59
N GLY A 46 -2.72 -14.13 -12.59
CA GLY A 46 -1.97 -15.38 -12.51
C GLY A 46 -2.32 -16.31 -13.67
N GLY A 47 -1.34 -16.59 -14.53
CA GLY A 47 -1.52 -17.48 -15.68
C GLY A 47 -2.08 -16.81 -16.93
N MET A 48 -2.33 -15.49 -16.88
CA MET A 48 -2.66 -14.72 -18.07
C MET A 48 -1.39 -14.35 -18.83
N ALA A 49 -1.44 -14.43 -20.15
CA ALA A 49 -0.42 -13.91 -21.04
C ALA A 49 -1.02 -12.76 -21.85
N PHE A 50 -0.28 -11.67 -22.00
CA PHE A 50 -0.69 -10.49 -22.74
C PHE A 50 0.29 -10.30 -23.90
N GLU A 51 -0.24 -10.06 -25.10
CA GLU A 51 0.58 -9.84 -26.30
C GLU A 51 1.09 -8.40 -26.36
N THR A 52 0.30 -7.46 -25.84
CA THR A 52 0.61 -6.03 -25.81
C THR A 52 0.38 -5.42 -24.44
N GLU A 53 0.96 -4.23 -24.24
CA GLU A 53 0.70 -3.41 -23.05
C GLU A 53 -0.78 -2.97 -23.00
N ASP A 54 -1.40 -2.68 -24.14
CA ASP A 54 -2.81 -2.28 -24.22
C ASP A 54 -3.75 -3.40 -23.74
N ASP A 55 -3.41 -4.67 -24.01
CA ASP A 55 -4.16 -5.82 -23.50
C ASP A 55 -4.08 -5.89 -21.98
N LEU A 56 -2.88 -5.70 -21.42
CA LEU A 56 -2.66 -5.67 -19.98
C LEU A 56 -3.43 -4.50 -19.32
N ILE A 57 -3.34 -3.29 -19.89
CA ILE A 57 -4.03 -2.10 -19.38
C ILE A 57 -5.55 -2.31 -19.41
N SER A 58 -6.07 -2.91 -20.49
CA SER A 58 -7.49 -3.18 -20.63
C SER A 58 -7.98 -4.19 -19.61
N GLU A 59 -7.20 -5.25 -19.36
CA GLU A 59 -7.52 -6.24 -18.34
C GLU A 59 -7.46 -5.66 -16.92
N LEU A 60 -6.45 -4.83 -16.63
CA LEU A 60 -6.36 -4.12 -15.35
C LEU A 60 -7.58 -3.24 -15.13
N ARG A 61 -8.00 -2.45 -16.13
CA ARG A 61 -9.20 -1.62 -16.05
C ARG A 61 -10.44 -2.45 -15.77
N ASN A 62 -10.65 -3.52 -16.53
CA ASN A 62 -11.76 -4.44 -16.32
C ASN A 62 -11.75 -5.00 -14.89
N TRP A 63 -10.59 -5.43 -14.39
CA TRP A 63 -10.48 -5.92 -13.02
C TRP A 63 -10.86 -4.86 -11.98
N PHE A 64 -10.34 -3.63 -12.12
CA PHE A 64 -10.67 -2.52 -11.22
C PHE A 64 -12.14 -2.12 -11.28
N ASP A 65 -12.75 -2.12 -12.46
CA ASP A 65 -14.18 -1.78 -12.65
C ASP A 65 -15.12 -2.81 -12.01
N ASN A 66 -14.64 -4.05 -11.81
CA ASN A 66 -15.37 -5.11 -11.13
C ASN A 66 -15.11 -5.16 -9.61
N LEU A 67 -14.23 -4.31 -9.07
CA LEU A 67 -14.04 -4.24 -7.62
C LEU A 67 -15.17 -3.44 -6.97
N ASP A 68 -15.73 -4.00 -5.90
CA ASP A 68 -16.73 -3.32 -5.10
C ASP A 68 -16.11 -2.14 -4.31
N VAL A 69 -16.90 -1.10 -4.06
CA VAL A 69 -16.49 0.03 -3.21
C VAL A 69 -16.09 -0.46 -1.82
N ASP A 70 -16.75 -1.50 -1.32
CA ASP A 70 -16.42 -2.09 -0.04
C ASP A 70 -15.06 -2.80 -0.02
N PHE A 71 -14.55 -3.26 -1.17
CA PHE A 71 -13.18 -3.76 -1.27
C PHE A 71 -12.18 -2.68 -0.85
N PHE A 72 -12.31 -1.46 -1.39
CA PHE A 72 -11.42 -0.35 -1.04
C PHE A 72 -11.65 0.13 0.40
N ARG A 73 -12.90 0.16 0.87
CA ARG A 73 -13.25 0.50 2.25
C ARG A 73 -12.53 -0.41 3.24
N VAL A 74 -12.59 -1.73 3.03
CA VAL A 74 -11.93 -2.72 3.89
C VAL A 74 -10.41 -2.54 3.88
N GLY A 75 -9.82 -2.29 2.70
CA GLY A 75 -8.40 -1.98 2.58
C GLY A 75 -8.02 -0.75 3.40
N ILE A 76 -8.72 0.37 3.23
CA ILE A 76 -8.41 1.61 3.97
C ILE A 76 -8.56 1.42 5.48
N HIS A 77 -9.61 0.77 5.97
CA HIS A 77 -9.76 0.53 7.41
C HIS A 77 -8.69 -0.39 7.99
N SER A 78 -8.29 -1.42 7.23
CA SER A 78 -7.21 -2.31 7.64
C SER A 78 -5.87 -1.57 7.76
N LEU A 79 -5.62 -0.61 6.87
CA LEU A 79 -4.43 0.25 6.93
C LEU A 79 -4.44 1.13 8.18
N LEU A 80 -5.57 1.80 8.45
CA LEU A 80 -5.72 2.62 9.66
C LEU A 80 -5.48 1.80 10.94
N SER A 81 -5.98 0.57 10.99
CA SER A 81 -5.75 -0.34 12.12
C SER A 81 -4.26 -0.69 12.28
N ARG A 82 -3.54 -0.91 11.18
CA ARG A 82 -2.09 -1.17 11.23
C ARG A 82 -1.29 0.04 11.67
N TRP A 83 -1.63 1.22 11.16
CA TRP A 83 -1.03 2.48 11.63
C TRP A 83 -1.19 2.66 13.13
N GLN A 84 -2.38 2.38 13.66
CA GLN A 84 -2.63 2.46 15.09
C GLN A 84 -1.75 1.45 15.86
N LYS A 85 -1.65 0.21 15.38
CA LYS A 85 -0.77 -0.80 16.00
C LYS A 85 0.70 -0.41 15.98
N CYS A 86 1.19 0.16 14.88
CA CYS A 86 2.58 0.66 14.80
C CYS A 86 2.84 1.78 15.82
N ILE A 87 1.85 2.66 16.04
CA ILE A 87 1.93 3.72 17.05
C ILE A 87 1.96 3.11 18.45
N ASP A 88 1.06 2.17 18.74
CA ASP A 88 0.92 1.52 20.04
C ASP A 88 2.17 0.69 20.42
N LEU A 89 2.88 0.18 19.41
CA LEU A 89 4.14 -0.56 19.58
C LEU A 89 5.40 0.32 19.52
N HIS A 90 5.27 1.65 19.55
CA HIS A 90 6.40 2.58 19.41
C HIS A 90 7.27 2.34 18.16
N GLY A 91 6.72 1.76 17.11
CA GLY A 91 7.45 1.39 15.88
C GLY A 91 8.03 -0.02 15.86
N ASP A 92 7.81 -0.85 16.89
CA ASP A 92 8.14 -2.28 16.81
C ASP A 92 7.20 -3.01 15.82
N TYR A 93 7.79 -3.93 15.06
CA TYR A 93 7.13 -4.68 13.99
C TYR A 93 6.07 -5.64 14.56
N VAL A 94 4.86 -5.61 14.01
CA VAL A 94 3.82 -6.59 14.32
C VAL A 94 4.08 -7.83 13.46
N GLU A 95 4.68 -8.89 14.03
CA GLU A 95 4.60 -10.22 13.41
C GLU A 95 3.17 -10.77 13.52
N LYS A 96 2.78 -11.55 12.51
CA LYS A 96 1.44 -12.16 12.35
C LYS A 96 1.12 -13.20 13.41
#